data_AF-A0A934PAL4-F1
#
_entry.id   AF-A0A934PAL4-F1
#
_cell.length_a   1.000
_cell.length_b   1.000
_cell.length_c   1.000
_cell.angle_alpha   90.00
_cell.angle_beta   90.00
_cell.angle_gamma   90.00
#
_symmetry.space_group_name_H-M   'P 1'
#
loop_
_entity.id
_entity.type
_entity.pdbx_description
1 polymer ?
#
loop_
_entity_poly.entity_id
_entity_poly.type
_entity_poly.pdbx_seq_one_letter_code
_entity_poly.pdbx_strand_id
1 'polypeptide(L)'
;MNYTIILLFVFFMGITFFMQRQQKKQMQKRLDELKTMSKGDEVVTIGGMFAIVDEVDTDNNKVVLDAEGVYLTYELTSIKRIVSRANEPAVSVEDAKESAVESAIEE
;
A
#
# COMPACT_ATOMS: atom_id res chain seq x y z
N MET A 1 -17.43 34.77 29.33
CA MET A 1 -16.45 33.78 28.80
C MET A 1 -17.27 32.59 28.31
N ASN A 2 -17.24 32.30 27.01
CA ASN A 2 -18.24 31.42 26.38
C ASN A 2 -17.86 29.94 26.58
N TYR A 3 -18.38 29.33 27.64
CA TYR A 3 -18.17 27.92 27.98
C TYR A 3 -18.56 26.96 26.83
N THR A 4 -19.52 27.35 25.99
CA THR A 4 -19.91 26.63 24.77
C THR A 4 -18.76 26.51 23.76
N ILE A 5 -17.94 27.55 23.60
CA ILE A 5 -16.76 27.52 22.70
C ILE A 5 -15.67 26.61 23.26
N ILE A 6 -15.45 26.64 24.58
CA ILE A 6 -14.46 25.77 25.25
C ILE A 6 -14.87 24.30 25.14
N LEU A 7 -16.16 24.00 25.34
CA LEU A 7 -16.69 22.64 25.27
C LEU A 7 -16.63 22.08 23.84
N LEU A 8 -16.94 22.89 22.83
CA LEU A 8 -16.82 22.52 21.42
C LEU A 8 -15.35 22.26 21.03
N PHE A 9 -14.42 23.08 21.53
CA PHE A 9 -12.99 22.90 21.27
C PHE A 9 -12.45 21.58 21.86
N VAL A 10 -12.85 21.24 23.09
CA VAL A 10 -12.47 19.96 23.73
C VAL A 10 -13.02 18.77 22.95
N PHE A 11 -14.26 18.85 22.47
CA PHE A 11 -14.87 17.81 21.65
C PHE A 11 -14.11 17.60 20.33
N PHE A 12 -13.76 18.69 19.63
CA PHE A 12 -13.01 18.62 18.37
C PHE A 12 -11.58 18.10 18.57
N MET A 13 -10.93 18.47 19.67
CA MET A 13 -9.61 17.96 20.06
C MET A 13 -9.64 16.45 20.33
N GLY A 14 -10.72 15.95 20.94
CA GLY A 14 -10.91 14.52 21.19
C GLY A 14 -11.04 13.69 19.90
N ILE A 15 -11.85 14.16 18.95
CA ILE A 15 -12.05 13.48 17.66
C ILE A 15 -10.77 13.49 16.82
N THR A 16 -10.12 14.65 16.71
CA THR A 16 -8.87 14.77 15.93
C THR A 16 -7.75 13.91 16.50
N PHE A 17 -7.60 13.81 17.83
CA PHE A 17 -6.64 12.92 18.46
C PHE A 17 -6.92 11.43 18.16
N PHE A 18 -8.19 11.01 18.25
CA PHE A 18 -8.57 9.64 17.92
C PHE A 18 -8.32 9.30 16.45
N MET A 19 -8.68 10.21 15.53
CA MET A 19 -8.48 10.02 14.09
C MET A 19 -6.99 10.00 13.71
N GLN A 20 -6.17 10.88 14.30
CA GLN A 20 -4.74 10.92 14.04
C GLN A 20 -4.04 9.62 14.50
N ARG A 21 -4.50 9.01 15.59
CA ARG A 21 -4.01 7.70 16.06
C ARG A 21 -4.36 6.57 15.08
N GLN A 22 -5.55 6.61 14.48
CA GLN A 22 -5.97 5.61 13.49
C GLN A 22 -5.19 5.76 12.17
N GLN A 23 -4.97 7.00 11.70
CA GLN A 23 -4.24 7.26 10.45
C GLN A 23 -2.78 6.77 10.50
N LYS A 24 -2.07 6.97 11.63
CA LYS A 24 -0.70 6.47 11.80
C LYS A 24 -0.60 4.95 11.65
N LYS A 25 -1.59 4.20 12.14
CA LYS A 25 -1.63 2.73 11.99
C LYS A 25 -1.81 2.30 10.54
N GLN A 26 -2.60 3.04 9.75
CA GLN A 26 -2.80 2.72 8.34
C GLN A 26 -1.52 2.95 7.51
N MET A 27 -0.77 4.01 7.82
CA MET A 27 0.55 4.26 7.21
C MET A 27 1.56 3.16 7.54
N GLN A 28 1.59 2.70 8.79
CA GLN A 28 2.48 1.61 9.20
C GLN A 28 2.16 0.31 8.46
N LYS A 29 0.88 -0.06 8.37
CA LYS A 29 0.46 -1.25 7.61
C LYS A 29 0.91 -1.22 6.14
N ARG A 30 0.81 -0.06 5.49
CA ARG A 30 1.30 0.14 4.11
C ARG A 30 2.82 -0.09 4.00
N LEU A 31 3.59 0.39 4.97
CA LEU A 31 5.04 0.18 5.02
C LEU A 31 5.39 -1.29 5.29
N ASP A 32 4.63 -1.96 6.15
CA ASP A 32 4.84 -3.38 6.47
C ASP A 32 4.57 -4.27 5.26
N GLU A 33 3.53 -3.99 4.47
CA GLU A 33 3.26 -4.71 3.21
C GLU A 33 4.42 -4.56 2.21
N LEU A 34 4.98 -3.36 2.07
CA LEU A 34 6.12 -3.12 1.17
C LEU A 34 7.40 -3.83 1.66
N LYS A 35 7.56 -4.04 2.97
CA LYS A 35 8.68 -4.81 3.55
C LYS A 35 8.56 -6.32 3.33
N THR A 36 7.38 -6.84 2.99
CA THR A 36 7.21 -8.28 2.69
C THR A 36 7.64 -8.66 1.27
N MET A 37 7.97 -7.67 0.43
CA MET A 37 8.43 -7.91 -0.93
C MET A 37 9.80 -8.58 -0.93
N SER A 38 9.93 -9.65 -1.71
CA SER A 38 11.12 -10.49 -1.76
C SER A 38 11.74 -10.48 -3.16
N LYS A 39 13.03 -10.84 -3.25
CA LYS A 39 13.68 -11.05 -4.55
C LYS A 39 12.94 -12.13 -5.34
N GLY A 40 12.70 -11.86 -6.62
CA GLY A 40 11.97 -12.74 -7.54
C GLY A 40 10.47 -12.43 -7.66
N ASP A 41 9.92 -11.53 -6.85
CA ASP A 41 8.49 -11.17 -6.97
C ASP A 41 8.25 -10.40 -8.28
N GLU A 42 7.16 -10.74 -8.96
CA GLU A 42 6.68 -9.99 -10.12
C GLU A 42 5.81 -8.84 -9.63
N VAL A 43 6.15 -7.62 -10.04
CA VAL A 43 5.51 -6.41 -9.55
C VAL A 43 5.07 -5.53 -10.70
N VAL A 44 4.05 -4.72 -10.44
CA VAL A 44 3.64 -3.65 -11.35
C VAL A 44 3.86 -2.30 -10.69
N THR A 45 4.57 -1.43 -11.39
CA THR A 45 4.81 -0.04 -10.95
C THR A 45 3.56 0.82 -11.13
N ILE A 46 3.53 2.01 -10.53
CA ILE A 46 2.42 2.96 -10.70
C ILE A 46 2.21 3.34 -12.17
N GLY A 47 3.30 3.42 -12.95
CA GLY A 47 3.27 3.68 -14.39
C GLY A 47 2.78 2.51 -15.25
N GLY A 48 2.45 1.35 -14.65
CA GLY A 48 1.96 0.17 -15.36
C GLY A 48 3.06 -0.74 -15.93
N MET A 49 4.34 -0.46 -15.65
CA MET A 49 5.44 -1.35 -16.03
C MET A 49 5.45 -2.60 -15.15
N PHE A 50 5.47 -3.77 -15.79
CA PHE A 50 5.69 -5.06 -15.15
C PHE A 50 7.18 -5.36 -15.14
N ALA A 51 7.70 -5.81 -14.00
CA ALA A 51 9.10 -6.13 -13.82
C ALA A 51 9.28 -7.14 -12.69
N ILE A 52 10.46 -7.76 -12.63
CA ILE A 52 10.82 -8.71 -11.57
C ILE A 52 11.72 -8.01 -10.55
N VAL A 53 11.50 -8.25 -9.27
CA VAL A 53 12.34 -7.69 -8.20
C VAL A 53 13.68 -8.42 -8.15
N ASP A 54 14.77 -7.71 -8.42
CA ASP A 54 16.14 -8.25 -8.33
C ASP A 54 16.74 -8.02 -6.94
N GLU A 55 16.58 -6.81 -6.39
CA GLU A 55 17.09 -6.43 -5.07
C GLU A 55 16.15 -5.46 -4.36
N VAL A 56 16.01 -5.62 -3.05
CA VAL A 56 15.21 -4.74 -2.18
C VAL A 56 16.12 -4.18 -1.10
N ASP A 57 16.23 -2.86 -1.05
CA ASP A 57 16.89 -2.10 0.01
C ASP A 57 15.82 -1.30 0.78
N THR A 58 15.31 -1.93 1.84
CA THR A 58 14.33 -1.34 2.76
C THR A 58 14.89 -0.24 3.65
N ASP A 59 16.21 -0.14 3.81
CA ASP A 59 16.82 0.90 4.65
C ASP A 59 16.89 2.23 3.88
N ASN A 60 17.14 2.17 2.57
CA ASN A 60 17.21 3.34 1.69
C ASN A 60 15.94 3.58 0.85
N ASN A 61 14.86 2.82 1.07
CA ASN A 61 13.62 2.86 0.27
C ASN A 61 13.85 2.65 -1.23
N LYS A 62 14.80 1.80 -1.63
CA LYS A 62 15.13 1.51 -3.03
C LYS A 62 14.86 0.06 -3.40
N VAL A 63 14.41 -0.16 -4.62
CA VAL A 63 14.20 -1.48 -5.22
C VAL A 63 14.82 -1.50 -6.60
N VAL A 64 15.56 -2.56 -6.92
CA VAL A 64 16.09 -2.79 -8.26
C VAL A 64 15.13 -3.74 -8.96
N LEU A 65 14.63 -3.29 -10.10
CA LEU A 65 13.72 -4.04 -10.95
C LEU A 65 14.44 -4.46 -12.23
N ASP A 66 14.26 -5.72 -12.62
CA ASP A 66 14.68 -6.26 -13.91
C ASP A 66 13.52 -6.16 -14.91
N ALA A 67 13.74 -5.34 -15.94
CA ALA A 67 12.87 -5.21 -17.10
C ALA A 67 13.60 -5.70 -18.35
N GLU A 68 13.39 -6.97 -18.71
CA GLU A 68 13.97 -7.62 -19.91
C GLU A 68 15.51 -7.55 -19.98
N GLY A 69 16.19 -7.70 -18.83
CA GLY A 69 17.65 -7.65 -18.73
C GLY A 69 18.21 -6.25 -18.50
N VAL A 70 17.34 -5.25 -18.31
CA VAL A 70 17.72 -3.90 -17.89
C VAL A 70 17.37 -3.70 -16.41
N TYR A 71 18.39 -3.46 -15.59
CA TYR A 71 18.24 -3.21 -14.17
C TYR A 71 18.02 -1.73 -13.89
N LEU A 72 16.87 -1.39 -13.31
CA LEU A 72 16.48 -0.03 -13.00
C LEU A 72 16.18 0.12 -11.51
N THR A 73 16.74 1.15 -10.89
CA THR A 73 16.48 1.47 -9.49
C THR A 73 15.25 2.37 -9.37
N TYR A 74 14.25 1.91 -8.65
CA TYR A 74 13.03 2.63 -8.30
C TYR A 74 12.96 2.85 -6.79
N GLU A 75 12.08 3.77 -6.38
CA GLU A 75 11.70 3.89 -4.97
C GLU A 75 10.71 2.78 -4.61
N LEU A 76 10.75 2.23 -3.39
CA LEU A 76 9.77 1.23 -2.94
C LEU A 76 8.32 1.72 -3.08
N THR A 77 8.09 3.02 -2.86
CA THR A 77 6.77 3.66 -2.99
C THR A 77 6.26 3.72 -4.43
N SER A 78 7.13 3.50 -5.43
CA SER A 78 6.76 3.46 -6.86
C SER A 78 6.13 2.13 -7.27
N ILE A 79 6.14 1.13 -6.39
CA ILE A 79 5.49 -0.16 -6.65
C ILE A 79 4.01 -0.08 -6.28
N LYS A 80 3.14 -0.39 -7.23
CA LYS A 80 1.69 -0.32 -7.04
C LYS A 80 1.15 -1.57 -6.33
N ARG A 81 1.56 -2.75 -6.77
CA ARG A 81 1.22 -4.05 -6.16
C ARG A 81 2.15 -5.16 -6.65
N ILE A 82 2.20 -6.24 -5.88
CA ILE A 82 2.79 -7.52 -6.29
C ILE A 82 1.76 -8.27 -7.14
N VAL A 83 2.18 -8.76 -8.30
CA VAL A 83 1.36 -9.52 -9.27
C VAL A 83 1.49 -11.01 -9.02
N SER A 84 2.71 -11.48 -8.75
CA SER A 84 3.01 -12.87 -8.43
C SER A 84 4.12 -12.92 -7.40
N ARG A 85 3.97 -13.74 -6.36
CA ARG A 85 5.03 -13.98 -5.38
C ARG A 85 5.86 -15.18 -5.81
N ALA A 86 7.18 -15.07 -5.76
CA ALA A 86 8.08 -16.15 -6.18
C ALA A 86 7.87 -17.46 -5.40
N ASN A 87 7.24 -17.41 -4.23
CA ASN A 87 7.08 -18.53 -3.31
C ASN A 87 5.61 -19.01 -3.13
N GLU A 88 4.67 -18.50 -3.92
CA GLU A 88 3.27 -18.97 -3.93
C GLU A 88 2.86 -19.34 -5.37
N PRO A 89 2.23 -20.51 -5.60
CA PRO A 89 1.69 -20.80 -6.92
C PRO A 89 0.62 -19.76 -7.24
N ALA A 90 0.69 -19.21 -8.45
CA ALA A 90 -0.16 -18.12 -8.96
C ALA A 90 -1.62 -18.26 -8.52
N VAL A 91 -2.05 -17.44 -7.55
CA VAL A 91 -3.46 -17.26 -7.22
C VAL A 91 -4.01 -16.16 -8.12
N SER A 92 -4.82 -16.63 -9.06
CA SER A 92 -5.80 -15.96 -9.91
C SER A 92 -6.01 -14.44 -9.75
N VAL A 93 -5.93 -13.78 -10.90
CA VAL A 93 -6.42 -12.44 -11.24
C VAL A 93 -7.95 -12.24 -11.09
N GLU A 94 -8.64 -12.98 -10.22
CA GLU A 94 -10.12 -12.96 -10.12
C GLU A 94 -10.68 -12.17 -8.93
N ASP A 95 -9.92 -11.91 -7.86
CA ASP A 95 -10.44 -11.18 -6.68
C ASP A 95 -10.75 -9.68 -6.92
N ALA A 96 -10.38 -9.12 -8.07
CA ALA A 96 -10.71 -7.73 -8.41
C ALA A 96 -12.10 -7.56 -9.03
N LYS A 97 -12.82 -8.64 -9.39
CA LYS A 97 -14.18 -8.53 -9.95
C LYS A 97 -15.30 -8.77 -8.93
N GLU A 98 -15.07 -9.48 -7.84
CA GLU A 98 -16.16 -9.82 -6.90
C GLU A 98 -16.55 -8.65 -5.98
N SER A 99 -15.62 -7.76 -5.62
CA SER A 99 -15.97 -6.57 -4.82
C SER A 99 -16.85 -5.54 -5.55
N ALA A 100 -16.97 -5.61 -6.89
CA ALA A 100 -17.81 -4.69 -7.66
C ALA A 100 -19.26 -5.18 -7.82
N VAL A 101 -19.53 -6.47 -7.62
CA VAL A 101 -20.87 -7.05 -7.85
C VAL A 101 -21.73 -7.02 -6.59
N GLU A 102 -21.15 -7.12 -5.39
CA GLU A 102 -21.92 -7.05 -4.13
C GLU A 102 -22.55 -5.66 -3.90
N SER A 103 -21.92 -4.57 -4.36
CA SER A 103 -22.45 -3.20 -4.16
C SER A 103 -23.64 -2.82 -5.06
N ALA A 104 -23.99 -3.67 -6.03
CA ALA A 104 -25.06 -3.38 -7.01
C ALA A 104 -26.37 -4.13 -6.76
N ILE A 105 -26.45 -4.96 -5.70
CA ILE A 105 -27.62 -5.81 -5.42
C ILE A 105 -28.44 -5.29 -4.21
N GLU A 106 -27.99 -4.22 -3.55
CA GLU A 106 -28.67 -3.67 -2.36
C GLU A 106 -29.28 -2.26 -2.58
N GLU A 107 -29.75 -1.98 -3.81
CA GLU A 107 -30.76 -0.93 -4.06
C GLU A 107 -32.17 -1.51 -4.12
#